data_AF-A0A935DX08-F1
#
_entry.id   AF-A0A935DX08-F1
#
_cell.length_a   1.000
_cell.length_b   1.000
_cell.length_c   1.000
_cell.angle_alpha   90.00
_cell.angle_beta   90.00
_cell.angle_gamma   90.00
#
_symmetry.space_group_name_H-M   'P 1'
#
loop_
_entity.id
_entity.type
_entity.pdbx_description
1 polymer ?
#
loop_
_entity_poly.entity_id
_entity_poly.type
_entity_poly.pdbx_seq_one_letter_code
_entity_poly.pdbx_strand_id
1 'polypeptide(L)' 'MQRYVVSQFDGSTFVVIDQTEKREVCVCSNYDDWDDARERAEKIAKLLNGVSE' A
#
# COMPACT_ATOMS: atom_id res chain seq x y z
N MET A 1 -11.26 -0.11 -15.76
CA MET A 1 -9.83 -0.42 -16.00
C MET A 1 -9.09 -0.17 -14.69
N GLN A 2 -8.60 -1.20 -14.01
CA GLN A 2 -7.66 -1.00 -12.92
C GLN A 2 -6.32 -0.61 -13.52
N ARG A 3 -5.88 0.63 -13.26
CA ARG A 3 -4.71 1.24 -13.91
C ARG A 3 -3.40 0.83 -13.21
N TYR A 4 -3.50 0.31 -11.99
CA TYR A 4 -2.41 -0.21 -11.18
C TYR A 4 -2.90 -1.45 -10.41
N VAL A 5 -2.01 -2.42 -10.19
CA VAL A 5 -2.24 -3.56 -9.27
C VAL A 5 -1.25 -3.37 -8.14
N VAL A 6 -1.70 -2.73 -7.07
CA VAL A 6 -0.84 -2.38 -5.93
C VAL A 6 -1.27 -3.19 -4.72
N SER A 7 -0.32 -3.79 -4.02
CA SER A 7 -0.61 -4.51 -2.78
C SER A 7 0.39 -4.14 -1.70
N GLN A 8 0.00 -4.32 -0.45
CA GLN A 8 0.97 -4.35 0.64
C GLN A 8 1.94 -5.52 0.38
N PHE A 9 3.24 -5.30 0.60
CA PHE A 9 4.26 -6.31 0.39
C PHE A 9 4.15 -7.44 1.41
N ASP A 10 3.96 -7.08 2.68
CA ASP A 10 3.73 -7.97 3.81
C ASP A 10 3.14 -7.15 4.97
N GLY A 11 2.33 -7.79 5.82
CA GLY A 11 1.66 -7.14 6.96
C GLY A 11 2.61 -6.49 7.96
N SER A 12 3.90 -6.87 7.93
CA SER A 12 4.93 -6.37 8.85
C SER A 12 5.74 -5.20 8.28
N THR A 13 5.71 -4.97 6.97
CA THR A 13 6.69 -4.09 6.30
C THR A 13 6.09 -2.75 5.86
N PHE A 14 4.76 -2.61 5.83
CA PHE A 14 4.05 -1.38 5.44
C PHE A 14 4.44 -0.77 4.09
N VAL A 15 5.12 -1.55 3.25
CA VAL A 15 5.52 -1.18 1.90
C VAL A 15 4.35 -1.46 0.96
N VAL A 16 4.03 -0.50 0.12
CA VAL A 16 3.08 -0.64 -0.99
C VAL A 16 3.88 -0.85 -2.27
N ILE A 17 3.64 -1.96 -2.96
CA ILE A 17 4.38 -2.36 -4.17
C ILE A 17 3.44 -2.44 -5.37
N ASP A 18 3.88 -1.88 -6.48
CA ASP A 18 3.29 -2.09 -7.79
C ASP A 18 3.65 -3.50 -8.29
N GLN A 19 2.63 -4.34 -8.46
CA GLN A 19 2.80 -5.74 -8.84
C GLN A 19 3.16 -5.91 -10.32
N THR A 20 2.92 -4.91 -11.16
CA THR A 20 3.19 -4.93 -12.60
C THR A 20 4.67 -4.65 -12.86
N GLU A 21 5.20 -3.58 -12.29
CA GLU A 21 6.58 -3.13 -12.46
C GLU A 21 7.52 -3.70 -11.38
N LYS A 22 6.97 -4.38 -10.36
CA LYS A 22 7.70 -4.90 -9.19
C LYS A 22 8.53 -3.82 -8.49
N ARG A 23 7.94 -2.62 -8.36
CA ARG A 23 8.60 -1.45 -7.76
C ARG A 23 7.86 -0.99 -6.52
N GLU A 24 8.64 -0.52 -5.56
CA GLU A 24 8.13 0.19 -4.39
C GLU A 24 7.45 1.49 -4.83
N VAL A 25 6.23 1.70 -4.34
CA VAL A 25 5.45 2.92 -4.58
C VAL A 25 5.49 3.83 -3.35
N CYS A 26 5.42 3.25 -2.16
CA CYS A 26 5.35 3.98 -0.90
C CYS A 26 5.80 3.08 0.26
N VAL A 27 6.46 3.69 1.25
CA VAL A 27 6.71 3.06 2.55
C VAL A 27 5.98 3.86 3.61
N CYS A 28 5.00 3.23 4.27
CA CYS A 28 4.39 3.79 5.46
C CYS A 28 5.21 3.37 6.69
N SER A 29 6.40 3.94 6.86
CA SER A 29 7.23 3.64 8.02
C SER A 29 6.62 4.23 9.28
N ASN A 30 6.60 3.42 10.33
CA ASN A 30 6.06 3.78 11.61
C ASN A 30 7.17 4.02 12.63
N TYR A 31 7.42 5.29 12.97
CA TYR A 31 8.35 5.62 14.05
C TYR A 31 7.67 5.58 15.45
N ASP A 32 6.32 5.56 15.56
CA ASP A 32 5.63 5.59 16.87
C ASP A 32 4.30 4.76 16.99
N ASP A 33 3.47 4.55 15.95
CA ASP A 33 2.17 3.81 16.01
C ASP A 33 1.87 2.81 14.85
N TRP A 34 2.02 1.49 15.12
CA TRP A 34 2.06 0.43 14.08
C TRP A 34 0.72 0.30 13.33
N ASP A 35 -0.38 0.58 14.00
CA ASP A 35 -1.73 0.47 13.44
C ASP A 35 -2.02 1.56 12.38
N ASP A 36 -1.53 2.79 12.59
CA ASP A 36 -1.67 3.90 11.63
C ASP A 36 -0.98 3.58 10.30
N ALA A 37 0.25 3.07 10.37
CA ALA A 37 1.02 2.71 9.18
C ALA A 37 0.36 1.59 8.37
N ARG A 38 -0.23 0.60 9.04
CA ARG A 38 -1.00 -0.46 8.38
C ARG A 38 -2.21 0.11 7.66
N GLU A 39 -3.06 0.85 8.38
CA GLU A 39 -4.29 1.44 7.82
C GLU A 39 -3.99 2.35 6.64
N ARG A 40 -2.90 3.13 6.72
CA ARG A 40 -2.46 4.01 5.62
C ARG A 40 -2.01 3.23 4.40
N ALA A 41 -1.19 2.18 4.58
CA ALA A 41 -0.76 1.33 3.48
C ALA A 41 -1.97 0.69 2.76
N GLU A 42 -2.96 0.22 3.51
CA GLU A 42 -4.20 -0.35 2.96
C GLU A 42 -5.04 0.69 2.21
N LYS A 43 -5.22 1.88 2.79
CA LYS A 43 -5.96 2.99 2.15
C LYS A 43 -5.30 3.41 0.84
N ILE A 44 -3.97 3.54 0.81
CA ILE A 44 -3.20 3.89 -0.39
C ILE A 44 -3.35 2.81 -1.46
N ALA A 45 -3.22 1.52 -1.10
CA ALA A 45 -3.42 0.42 -2.05
C ALA A 45 -4.83 0.42 -2.64
N LYS A 46 -5.88 0.62 -1.82
CA LYS A 46 -7.27 0.72 -2.29
C LYS A 46 -7.50 1.89 -3.24
N LEU A 47 -7.00 3.07 -2.88
CA LEU A 47 -7.08 4.28 -3.72
C LEU A 47 -6.42 4.07 -5.08
N LEU A 48 -5.20 3.53 -5.11
CA LEU A 48 -4.45 3.32 -6.36
C LEU A 48 -5.08 2.24 -7.25
N ASN A 49 -5.68 1.22 -6.63
CA ASN A 49 -6.44 0.19 -7.36
C ASN A 49 -7.82 0.69 -7.85
N GLY A 50 -8.20 1.94 -7.55
CA GLY A 50 -9.48 2.52 -7.98
C GLY A 50 -10.70 1.88 -7.31
N VAL A 51 -10.52 1.23 -6.17
CA VAL A 51 -11.63 0.69 -5.35
C VAL A 51 -12.16 1.86 -4.53
N SER A 52 -13.05 2.64 -5.12
CA SER A 52 -13.91 3.58 -4.40
C SER A 52 -15.13 2.81 -3.90
N GLU A 53 -15.55 3.07 -2.66
CA GLU A 53 -16.74 2.44 -2.04
C GLU A 53 -18.01 2.55 -2.90
#